data_AF-A0A357VT06-F1
#
_entry.id   AF-A0A357VT06-F1
#
_cell.length_a   1.000
_cell.length_b   1.000
_cell.length_c   1.000
_cell.angle_alpha   90.00
_cell.angle_beta   90.00
_cell.angle_gamma   90.00
#
_symmetry.space_group_name_H-M   'P 1'
#
loop_
_entity.id
_entity.type
_entity.pdbx_description
1 polymer ?
#
loop_
_entity_poly.entity_id
_entity_poly.type
_entity_poly.pdbx_seq_one_letter_code
_entity_poly.pdbx_strand_id
1 'polypeptide(L)'
;LFRSTPKIPLNPGFVKIPVDLKGDVGKLTLANSVTLTPGTLSIDVDDENLYIHWIDIKGENEKDYKKHVTGTFEKILGRIYK
;
A
#
# COMPACT_ATOMS: atom_id res chain seq x y z
N LEU A 1 6.51 12.22 -30.30
CA LEU A 1 6.69 12.41 -28.84
C LEU A 1 8.09 11.96 -28.46
N PHE A 2 8.98 12.88 -28.06
CA PHE A 2 10.29 12.54 -27.53
C PHE A 2 10.11 11.89 -26.15
N ARG A 3 10.34 10.58 -26.03
CA ARG A 3 10.39 9.90 -24.73
C ARG A 3 11.85 9.87 -24.28
N SER A 4 12.28 10.94 -23.63
CA SER A 4 13.48 10.90 -22.79
C SER A 4 13.21 9.85 -21.71
N THR A 5 14.01 8.78 -21.63
CA THR A 5 13.99 7.84 -20.50
C THR A 5 15.07 8.26 -19.51
N PRO A 6 14.81 9.23 -18.61
CA PRO A 6 15.71 9.46 -17.49
C PRO A 6 15.81 8.15 -16.70
N LYS A 7 17.04 7.72 -16.39
CA LYS A 7 17.25 6.63 -15.44
C LYS A 7 16.92 7.18 -14.05
N ILE A 8 15.68 6.99 -13.62
CA ILE A 8 15.23 7.30 -12.27
C ILE A 8 15.69 6.13 -11.39
N PRO A 9 16.52 6.34 -10.35
CA PRO A 9 16.91 5.27 -9.44
C PRO A 9 15.70 4.89 -8.57
N LEU A 10 14.96 3.87 -9.01
CA LEU A 10 13.80 3.33 -8.32
C LEU A 10 14.21 2.11 -7.49
N ASN A 11 13.49 1.89 -6.39
CA ASN A 11 13.65 0.73 -5.52
C ASN A 11 12.37 -0.13 -5.51
N PRO A 12 12.05 -0.85 -6.61
CA PRO A 12 10.82 -1.62 -6.69
C PRO A 12 10.90 -2.91 -5.85
N GLY A 13 9.77 -3.32 -5.29
CA GLY A 13 9.70 -4.61 -4.59
C GLY A 13 8.34 -4.89 -3.98
N PHE A 14 8.25 -6.06 -3.34
CA PHE A 14 7.06 -6.50 -2.62
C PHE A 14 7.22 -6.22 -1.14
N VAL A 15 6.18 -5.64 -0.54
CA VAL A 15 6.11 -5.38 0.89
C VAL A 15 4.88 -6.05 1.49
N LYS A 16 5.04 -6.55 2.72
CA LYS A 16 3.98 -7.05 3.57
C LYS A 16 3.66 -5.96 4.61
N ILE A 17 2.39 -5.60 4.74
CA ILE A 17 1.94 -4.57 5.69
C ILE A 17 0.84 -5.14 6.59
N PRO A 18 1.06 -5.20 7.92
CA PRO A 18 0.01 -5.56 8.87
C PRO A 18 -1.11 -4.52 8.88
N VAL A 19 -2.35 -4.97 8.77
CA VAL A 19 -3.56 -4.12 8.72
C VAL A 19 -4.41 -4.31 9.97
N ASP A 20 -4.86 -3.21 10.56
CA ASP A 20 -5.68 -3.26 11.78
C ASP A 20 -7.18 -3.41 11.47
N LEU A 21 -7.56 -3.19 10.21
CA LEU A 21 -8.94 -3.15 9.75
C LEU A 21 -9.58 -4.54 9.71
N LYS A 22 -10.77 -4.66 10.30
CA LYS A 22 -11.53 -5.92 10.34
C LYS A 22 -12.56 -5.98 9.21
N GLY A 23 -12.89 -7.21 8.81
CA GLY A 23 -13.89 -7.51 7.78
C GLY A 23 -13.44 -7.29 6.35
N ASP A 24 -13.99 -8.09 5.45
CA ASP A 24 -13.55 -8.16 4.04
C ASP A 24 -13.83 -6.87 3.27
N VAL A 25 -14.96 -6.21 3.55
CA VAL A 25 -15.32 -4.96 2.88
C VAL A 25 -14.35 -3.84 3.23
N GLY A 26 -13.96 -3.71 4.50
CA GLY A 26 -12.99 -2.71 4.93
C GLY A 26 -11.64 -2.94 4.25
N LYS A 27 -11.15 -4.19 4.27
CA LYS A 27 -9.90 -4.60 3.62
C LYS A 27 -9.91 -4.37 2.11
N LEU A 28 -11.02 -4.67 1.43
CA LEU A 28 -11.20 -4.40 0.01
C LEU A 28 -11.12 -2.90 -0.30
N THR A 29 -11.81 -2.08 0.49
CA THR A 29 -11.75 -0.62 0.34
C THR A 29 -10.33 -0.10 0.58
N LEU A 30 -9.60 -0.65 1.55
CA LEU A 30 -8.21 -0.30 1.81
C LEU A 30 -7.31 -0.65 0.62
N ALA A 31 -7.40 -1.88 0.11
CA ALA A 31 -6.60 -2.35 -1.03
C ALA A 31 -6.83 -1.49 -2.29
N ASN A 32 -8.08 -1.14 -2.58
CA ASN A 32 -8.41 -0.24 -3.68
C ASN A 32 -7.87 1.17 -3.46
N SER A 33 -7.96 1.69 -2.24
CA SER A 33 -7.43 3.02 -1.88
C SER A 33 -5.92 3.08 -2.07
N VAL A 34 -5.20 2.01 -1.68
CA VAL A 34 -3.77 1.87 -1.91
C VAL A 34 -3.45 1.82 -3.40
N THR A 35 -4.10 0.94 -4.17
CA THR A 35 -3.84 0.76 -5.61
C THR A 35 -4.03 2.03 -6.43
N LEU A 36 -4.90 2.94 -5.99
CA LEU A 36 -5.10 4.25 -6.64
C LEU A 36 -4.01 5.27 -6.31
N THR A 37 -3.10 4.98 -5.38
CA THR A 37 -1.93 5.84 -5.13
C THR A 37 -0.85 5.63 -6.19
N PRO A 38 -0.22 6.71 -6.68
CA PRO A 38 0.83 6.58 -7.68
C PRO A 38 1.97 5.66 -7.22
N GLY A 39 2.24 4.62 -8.01
CA GLY A 39 3.39 3.74 -7.81
C GLY A 39 3.16 2.54 -6.88
N THR A 40 1.94 2.28 -6.41
CA THR A 40 1.64 1.05 -5.65
C THR A 40 0.55 0.21 -6.33
N LEU A 41 0.54 -1.08 -6.02
CA LEU A 41 -0.46 -2.03 -6.50
C LEU A 41 -0.68 -3.09 -5.40
N SER A 42 -1.92 -3.24 -4.94
CA SER A 42 -2.28 -4.36 -4.06
C SER A 42 -2.29 -5.67 -4.85
N ILE A 43 -1.64 -6.69 -4.30
CA ILE A 43 -1.50 -8.01 -4.92
C ILE A 43 -2.43 -9.02 -4.25
N ASP A 44 -2.45 -9.03 -2.92
CA ASP A 44 -3.23 -9.97 -2.13
C ASP A 44 -3.53 -9.41 -0.74
N VAL A 45 -4.50 -10.01 -0.05
CA VAL A 45 -4.88 -9.67 1.32
C VAL A 45 -5.24 -10.94 2.10
N ASP A 46 -4.67 -11.08 3.29
CA ASP A 46 -4.99 -12.16 4.24
C ASP A 46 -5.71 -11.62 5.49
N ASP A 47 -5.82 -12.46 6.53
CA ASP A 47 -6.51 -12.09 7.76
C ASP A 47 -5.87 -10.90 8.50
N GLU A 48 -4.56 -10.73 8.36
CA GLU A 48 -3.77 -9.78 9.15
C GLU A 48 -2.97 -8.81 8.27
N ASN A 49 -2.83 -9.07 6.97
CA ASN A 49 -1.84 -8.40 6.12
C ASN A 49 -2.36 -8.03 4.73
N LEU A 50 -1.81 -6.94 4.20
CA LEU A 50 -1.93 -6.53 2.81
C LEU A 50 -0.57 -6.66 2.11
N TYR A 51 -0.55 -7.32 0.96
CA TYR A 51 0.64 -7.50 0.13
C TYR A 51 0.61 -6.51 -1.02
N ILE A 52 1.67 -5.71 -1.16
CA ILE A 52 1.74 -4.61 -2.12
C ILE A 52 3.02 -4.72 -2.94
N HIS A 53 2.88 -4.54 -4.25
CA HIS A 53 4.00 -4.21 -5.12
C HIS A 53 4.15 -2.68 -5.15
N TRP A 54 5.32 -2.19 -4.76
CA TRP A 54 5.62 -0.75 -4.69
C TRP A 54 6.81 -0.46 -5.60
N ILE A 55 6.69 0.56 -6.45
CA ILE A 55 7.71 0.95 -7.43
C ILE A 55 8.96 1.59 -6.78
N ASP A 56 8.84 2.15 -5.58
CA ASP A 56 9.93 2.86 -4.92
C ASP A 56 9.77 2.78 -3.39
N ILE A 57 10.22 1.67 -2.83
CA ILE A 57 10.14 1.38 -1.40
C ILE A 57 10.90 2.43 -0.59
N LYS A 58 10.18 3.06 0.36
CA LYS A 58 10.74 3.96 1.38
C LYS A 58 10.62 3.31 2.76
N GLY A 59 11.76 3.20 3.44
CA GLY A 59 11.88 2.55 4.75
C GLY A 59 12.44 1.14 4.67
N GLU A 60 12.64 0.52 5.83
CA GLU A 60 13.32 -0.77 5.94
C GLU A 60 12.45 -1.85 6.61
N ASN A 61 11.34 -1.46 7.22
CA ASN A 61 10.50 -2.33 8.03
C ASN A 61 9.00 -2.06 7.81
N GLU A 62 8.17 -2.96 8.33
CA GLU A 62 6.71 -2.92 8.17
C GLU A 62 6.08 -1.63 8.70
N LYS A 63 6.64 -1.02 9.76
CA LYS A 63 6.13 0.23 10.33
C LYS A 63 6.33 1.39 9.38
N ASP A 64 7.47 1.44 8.69
CA ASP A 64 7.74 2.46 7.68
C ASP A 64 6.82 2.27 6.47
N TYR A 65 6.66 1.03 6.00
CA TYR A 65 5.77 0.71 4.88
C TYR A 65 4.32 1.10 5.19
N LYS A 66 3.84 0.75 6.39
CA LYS A 66 2.52 1.13 6.89
C LYS A 66 2.36 2.65 6.91
N LYS A 67 3.35 3.39 7.43
CA LYS A 67 3.31 4.86 7.45
C LYS A 67 3.20 5.47 6.05
N HIS A 68 3.90 4.90 5.07
CA HIS A 68 3.96 5.45 3.71
C HIS A 68 2.79 5.04 2.82
N VAL A 69 2.22 3.84 3.01
CA VAL A 69 1.28 3.26 2.05
C VAL A 69 -0.15 3.19 2.59
N THR A 70 -0.37 2.67 3.81
CA THR A 70 -1.73 2.37 4.31
C THR A 70 -2.20 3.29 5.44
N GLY A 71 -1.28 3.90 6.19
CA GLY A 71 -1.57 4.47 7.52
C GLY A 71 -2.62 5.60 7.52
N THR A 72 -2.62 6.46 6.50
CA THR A 72 -3.66 7.50 6.37
C THR A 72 -5.03 6.88 6.07
N PHE A 73 -5.07 5.90 5.18
CA PHE A 73 -6.31 5.22 4.79
C PHE A 73 -6.86 4.39 5.95
N GLU A 74 -6.05 3.60 6.65
CA GLU A 74 -6.49 2.83 7.83
C GLU A 74 -7.10 3.73 8.90
N LYS A 75 -6.53 4.92 9.15
CA LYS A 75 -7.12 5.90 10.08
C LYS A 75 -8.50 6.39 9.66
N ILE A 76 -8.73 6.59 8.37
CA ILE A 76 -10.01 7.06 7.84
C ILE A 76 -11.01 5.90 7.85
N LEU A 77 -10.61 4.76 7.31
CA LEU A 77 -11.46 3.59 7.15
C LEU A 77 -11.84 2.96 8.49
N GLY A 78 -10.97 2.98 9.51
CA GLY A 78 -11.31 2.54 10.86
C GLY A 78 -12.37 3.39 11.57
N ARG A 79 -12.72 4.57 11.02
CA ARG A 79 -13.88 5.35 11.49
C ARG A 79 -15.18 4.97 10.77
N ILE A 80 -15.07 4.37 9.58
CA ILE A 80 -16.19 4.00 8.70
C ILE A 80 -16.60 2.55 8.98
N TYR A 81 -15.63 1.66 8.99
CA TYR A 81 -15.78 0.24 9.27
C TYR A 81 -15.32 0.03 10.72
N LYS A 82 -16.27 -0.26 11.61
CA LYS A 82 -16.00 -0.59 13.02
C LYS A 82 -15.55 -2.05 13.16
#